data_AF-A0A6A2YY55-F1
#
_entry.id   AF-A0A6A2YY55-F1
#
_cell.length_a   1.000
_cell.length_b   1.000
_cell.length_c   1.000
_cell.angle_alpha   90.00
_cell.angle_beta   90.00
_cell.angle_gamma   90.00
#
_symmetry.space_group_name_H-M   'P 1'
#
loop_
_entity.id
_entity.type
_entity.pdbx_description
1 polymer ?
#
loop_
_entity_poly.entity_id
_entity_poly.type
_entity_poly.pdbx_seq_one_letter_code
_entity_poly.pdbx_strand_id
1 'polypeptide(L)'
;MLGTDLNMKIDGEWSNPIRTESIHESPEESSSSDSNLSSISGNKEVSYVSSRTPKQMLIECAAVLSEGNVEVASAMINELRPLVYGCKWCNCRGEDEKRVHIIDFDINQGSQYITLIQSIAKFPGKPPHLRLTGIDDPNSVQHLNGGLEVIGLRLEKLAEVLRVSFEFHDVTSRTSLVTPSMLDCRSGEALVVNFAFQLHHMPDESVSTINQRDQLLWMVKSLNPKLVTVVEQDMNTNASPFFPRFIEAYSYYSAVFESLDATLPRESQERMNVERQCLARDIVNMVA
;
A
#
# COMPACT_ATOMS: atom_id res chain seq x y z
N MET A 1 29.28 -45.77 -16.09
CA MET A 1 30.25 -46.05 -15.01
C MET A 1 30.04 -45.00 -13.95
N LEU A 2 29.73 -45.46 -12.74
CA LEU A 2 29.66 -44.68 -11.51
C LEU A 2 31.05 -44.12 -11.15
N GLY A 3 31.06 -43.00 -10.44
CA GLY A 3 32.25 -42.44 -9.78
C GLY A 3 31.86 -41.25 -8.94
N THR A 4 31.54 -41.53 -7.68
CA THR A 4 31.16 -40.61 -6.62
C THR A 4 32.37 -40.00 -5.91
N ASP A 5 32.07 -39.01 -5.06
CA ASP A 5 32.76 -38.63 -3.82
C ASP A 5 34.00 -37.72 -3.89
N LEU A 6 33.79 -36.47 -3.47
CA LEU A 6 34.65 -35.87 -2.46
C LEU A 6 33.80 -35.18 -1.39
N ASN A 7 33.83 -35.84 -0.24
CA ASN A 7 33.22 -35.56 1.04
C ASN A 7 34.07 -34.51 1.77
N MET A 8 33.48 -33.44 2.31
CA MET A 8 34.18 -32.53 3.24
C MET A 8 33.34 -32.38 4.51
N LYS A 9 34.00 -32.72 5.62
CA LYS A 9 33.51 -32.85 7.00
C LYS A 9 32.77 -31.61 7.50
N ILE A 10 31.69 -31.85 8.24
CA ILE A 10 31.07 -30.89 9.15
C ILE A 10 31.67 -31.14 10.53
N ASP A 11 32.45 -30.18 11.03
CA ASP A 11 32.89 -30.14 12.42
C ASP A 11 31.78 -29.54 13.29
N GLY A 12 31.43 -30.29 14.35
CA GLY A 12 30.42 -29.92 15.32
C GLY A 12 31.02 -29.21 16.51
N GLU A 13 30.83 -27.90 16.56
CA GLU A 13 30.66 -27.08 17.77
C GLU A 13 29.60 -26.05 17.29
N TRP A 14 28.46 -25.83 17.91
CA TRP A 14 28.25 -25.07 19.14
C TRP A 14 26.83 -25.43 19.61
N SER A 15 26.73 -26.35 20.57
CA SER A 15 25.50 -26.61 21.32
C SER A 15 25.66 -25.96 22.69
N ASN A 16 24.79 -24.99 23.05
CA ASN A 16 24.36 -24.80 24.44
C ASN A 16 23.08 -23.93 24.53
N PRO A 17 22.11 -24.31 25.38
CA PRO A 17 20.84 -23.60 25.59
C PRO A 17 20.96 -22.41 26.56
N ILE A 18 20.12 -21.39 26.36
CA ILE A 18 20.04 -20.21 27.23
C ILE A 18 19.29 -20.55 28.53
N ARG A 19 19.93 -20.18 29.65
CA ARG A 19 19.43 -20.30 31.03
C ARG A 19 18.29 -19.32 31.30
N THR A 20 17.25 -19.79 31.98
CA THR A 20 16.26 -18.99 32.70
C THR A 20 16.81 -18.62 34.07
N GLU A 21 16.86 -17.33 34.39
CA GLU A 21 16.97 -16.83 35.76
C GLU A 21 15.69 -16.07 36.15
N SER A 22 15.15 -16.46 37.29
CA SER A 22 13.98 -15.95 37.98
C SER A 22 14.35 -14.82 38.93
N ILE A 23 13.58 -13.72 38.98
CA ILE A 23 13.57 -12.79 40.11
C ILE A 23 12.13 -12.31 40.41
N HIS A 24 11.62 -12.83 41.54
CA HIS A 24 10.82 -12.22 42.61
C HIS A 24 9.40 -11.63 42.41
N GLU A 25 8.49 -12.16 43.24
CA GLU A 25 7.15 -11.69 43.60
C GLU A 25 7.13 -10.57 44.68
N SER A 26 6.13 -9.67 44.53
CA SER A 26 5.17 -9.14 45.55
C SER A 26 5.66 -8.21 46.69
N PRO A 27 4.82 -7.30 47.27
CA PRO A 27 3.42 -7.57 47.65
C PRO A 27 2.35 -6.45 47.50
N GLU A 28 1.11 -6.90 47.69
CA GLU A 28 -0.17 -6.19 47.81
C GLU A 28 -0.23 -5.15 48.94
N GLU A 29 -1.14 -4.16 48.81
CA GLU A 29 -1.94 -3.66 49.95
C GLU A 29 -3.37 -3.22 49.53
N SER A 30 -4.34 -3.91 50.15
CA SER A 30 -5.62 -3.47 50.77
C SER A 30 -6.64 -2.55 50.06
N SER A 31 -7.79 -3.17 49.72
CA SER A 31 -9.15 -2.96 50.30
C SER A 31 -9.51 -1.60 50.95
N SER A 32 -10.61 -0.98 50.48
CA SER A 32 -11.70 -0.49 51.37
C SER A 32 -13.04 -0.30 50.63
N SER A 33 -14.12 -0.74 51.27
CA SER A 33 -15.52 -0.74 50.82
C SER A 33 -16.31 0.54 51.14
N ASP A 34 -17.46 0.66 50.47
CA ASP A 34 -18.76 1.18 50.93
C ASP A 34 -19.26 2.62 50.59
N SER A 35 -20.22 2.61 49.65
CA SER A 35 -21.59 3.18 49.74
C SER A 35 -21.81 4.71 49.60
N ASN A 36 -22.55 5.14 48.57
CA ASN A 36 -24.00 5.37 48.64
C ASN A 36 -24.57 6.06 47.38
N LEU A 37 -25.83 5.71 47.11
CA LEU A 37 -26.71 6.18 46.03
C LEU A 37 -26.98 7.69 46.05
N SER A 38 -26.98 8.32 44.87
CA SER A 38 -28.11 9.19 44.49
C SER A 38 -28.23 9.26 42.96
N SER A 39 -29.43 8.93 42.50
CA SER A 39 -29.87 8.91 41.11
C SER A 39 -30.39 10.29 40.69
N ILE A 40 -29.81 10.93 39.67
CA ILE A 40 -30.53 11.89 38.82
C ILE A 40 -30.08 11.73 37.35
N SER A 41 -31.03 11.20 36.58
CA SER A 41 -31.33 11.35 35.15
C SER A 41 -30.39 12.22 34.29
N GLY A 42 -29.87 11.60 33.23
CA GLY A 42 -29.25 12.29 32.10
C GLY A 42 -28.83 11.32 31.01
N ASN A 43 -29.80 10.68 30.33
CA ASN A 43 -29.52 9.90 29.13
C ASN A 43 -28.93 10.80 28.04
N LYS A 44 -27.60 10.77 27.92
CA LYS A 44 -26.88 10.96 26.67
C LYS A 44 -25.92 9.80 26.53
N GLU A 45 -26.42 8.68 26.00
CA GLU A 45 -25.56 7.74 25.30
C GLU A 45 -24.98 8.48 24.09
N VAL A 46 -23.85 9.16 24.33
CA VAL A 46 -22.91 9.44 23.26
C VAL A 46 -22.31 8.07 22.94
N SER A 47 -22.76 7.48 21.83
CA SER A 47 -22.07 6.36 21.21
C SER A 47 -20.68 6.84 20.80
N TYR A 48 -19.73 6.76 21.73
CA TYR A 48 -18.32 6.77 21.41
C TYR A 48 -18.02 5.46 20.67
N VAL A 49 -18.40 5.39 19.39
CA VAL A 49 -17.75 4.49 18.45
C VAL A 49 -16.33 5.03 18.35
N SER A 50 -15.43 4.46 19.15
CA SER A 50 -14.00 4.72 19.01
C SER A 50 -13.61 4.27 17.61
N SER A 51 -13.53 5.21 16.67
CA SER A 51 -13.06 4.94 15.32
C SER A 51 -11.63 4.43 15.42
N ARG A 52 -11.43 3.13 15.18
CA ARG A 52 -10.09 2.53 15.21
C ARG A 52 -9.22 3.27 14.20
N THR A 53 -8.01 3.64 14.62
CA THR A 53 -7.04 4.25 13.70
C THR A 53 -6.52 3.18 12.74
N PRO A 54 -6.06 3.53 11.53
CA PRO A 54 -5.46 2.57 10.60
C PRO A 54 -4.29 1.79 11.23
N LYS A 55 -3.50 2.45 12.10
CA LYS A 55 -2.43 1.79 12.86
C LYS A 55 -2.96 0.70 13.79
N GLN A 56 -4.04 0.97 14.52
CA GLN A 56 -4.65 -0.03 15.42
C GLN A 56 -5.25 -1.20 14.64
N MET A 57 -5.94 -0.91 13.53
CA MET A 57 -6.49 -1.96 12.67
C MET A 57 -5.39 -2.83 12.05
N LEU A 58 -4.23 -2.27 11.69
CA LEU A 58 -3.07 -3.05 11.21
C LEU A 58 -2.49 -3.95 12.31
N ILE A 59 -2.36 -3.44 13.54
CA ILE A 59 -1.87 -4.21 14.68
C ILE A 59 -2.83 -5.36 15.02
N GLU A 60 -4.13 -5.07 15.07
CA GLU A 60 -5.16 -6.09 15.30
C GLU A 60 -5.19 -7.12 14.17
N CYS A 61 -5.06 -6.68 12.91
CA CYS A 61 -4.97 -7.58 11.77
C CYS A 61 -3.77 -8.52 11.88
N ALA A 62 -2.61 -8.01 12.30
CA ALA A 62 -1.42 -8.82 12.52
C ALA A 62 -1.62 -9.85 13.66
N ALA A 63 -2.31 -9.47 14.75
CA ALA A 63 -2.64 -10.40 15.83
C ALA A 63 -3.60 -11.51 15.36
N VAL A 64 -4.66 -11.15 14.64
CA VAL A 64 -5.62 -12.09 14.06
C VAL A 64 -4.95 -13.05 13.06
N LEU A 65 -4.02 -12.55 12.25
CA LEU A 65 -3.19 -13.40 11.37
C LEU A 65 -2.32 -14.37 12.16
N SER A 66 -1.72 -13.93 13.28
CA SER A 66 -0.88 -14.79 14.13
C SER A 66 -1.68 -15.93 14.79
N GLU A 67 -2.98 -15.76 14.95
CA GLU A 67 -3.91 -16.78 15.45
C GLU A 67 -4.47 -17.70 14.34
N GLY A 68 -4.06 -17.48 13.08
CA GLY A 68 -4.49 -18.28 11.93
C GLY A 68 -5.88 -17.94 11.39
N ASN A 69 -6.48 -16.82 11.83
CA ASN A 69 -7.85 -16.44 11.45
C ASN A 69 -7.86 -15.52 10.21
N VAL A 70 -7.61 -16.13 9.06
CA VAL A 70 -7.37 -15.43 7.79
C VAL A 70 -8.58 -14.66 7.28
N GLU A 71 -9.80 -15.17 7.49
CA GLU A 71 -11.04 -14.54 7.03
C GLU A 71 -11.29 -13.20 7.74
N VAL A 72 -11.08 -13.17 9.05
CA VAL A 72 -11.23 -11.94 9.85
C VAL A 72 -10.13 -10.95 9.49
N ALA A 73 -8.88 -11.39 9.34
CA ALA A 73 -7.79 -10.53 8.90
C ALA A 73 -8.05 -9.92 7.51
N SER A 74 -8.57 -10.73 6.57
CA SER A 74 -8.94 -10.26 5.24
C SER A 74 -10.04 -9.19 5.29
N ALA A 75 -11.07 -9.38 6.13
CA ALA A 75 -12.09 -8.37 6.37
C ALA A 75 -11.49 -7.07 6.93
N MET A 76 -10.56 -7.16 7.89
CA MET A 76 -9.87 -6.00 8.46
C MET A 76 -9.02 -5.26 7.43
N ILE A 77 -8.31 -5.98 6.55
CA ILE A 77 -7.56 -5.39 5.42
C ILE A 77 -8.52 -4.70 4.45
N ASN A 78 -9.69 -5.30 4.18
CA ASN A 78 -10.71 -4.71 3.31
C ASN A 78 -11.30 -3.42 3.91
N GLU A 79 -11.45 -3.33 5.24
CA GLU A 79 -11.86 -2.10 5.94
C GLU A 79 -10.74 -1.05 6.03
N LEU A 80 -9.49 -1.51 6.16
CA LEU A 80 -8.30 -0.65 6.16
C LEU A 80 -8.07 0.02 4.82
N ARG A 81 -8.32 -0.69 3.72
CA ARG A 81 -8.00 -0.22 2.37
C ARG A 81 -8.62 1.16 2.09
N PRO A 82 -9.92 1.42 2.28
CA PRO A 82 -10.48 2.77 2.14
C PRO A 82 -9.97 3.79 3.17
N LEU A 83 -9.52 3.38 4.36
CA LEU A 83 -9.05 4.30 5.40
C LEU A 83 -7.62 4.79 5.14
N VAL A 84 -6.76 3.92 4.61
CA VAL A 84 -5.41 4.25 4.16
C VAL A 84 -5.46 5.12 2.89
N TYR A 85 -6.36 4.78 1.96
CA TYR A 85 -6.43 5.42 0.63
C TYR A 85 -7.54 6.46 0.46
N GLY A 86 -8.48 6.64 1.40
CA GLY A 86 -9.64 7.54 1.23
C GLY A 86 -9.73 8.64 2.28
N CYS A 87 -9.47 8.34 3.56
CA CYS A 87 -9.61 9.34 4.64
C CYS A 87 -8.55 10.44 4.61
N LYS A 88 -7.32 10.14 4.17
CA LYS A 88 -6.28 11.18 4.03
C LYS A 88 -6.65 12.22 2.97
N TRP A 89 -7.21 11.78 1.84
CA TRP A 89 -7.50 12.60 0.67
C TRP A 89 -8.60 13.62 0.91
N CYS A 90 -9.66 13.23 1.63
CA CYS A 90 -10.75 14.13 2.00
C CYS A 90 -10.30 15.27 2.94
N ASN A 91 -9.26 15.04 3.76
CA ASN A 91 -8.72 16.02 4.69
C ASN A 91 -7.64 16.95 4.08
N CYS A 92 -7.21 16.71 2.84
CA CYS A 92 -6.24 17.59 2.15
C CYS A 92 -6.86 18.90 1.66
N ARG A 93 -8.20 18.99 1.63
CA ARG A 93 -8.92 20.17 1.15
C ARG A 93 -8.87 21.31 2.15
N GLY A 94 -8.59 22.51 1.66
CA GLY A 94 -9.03 23.74 2.33
C GLY A 94 -10.54 23.93 2.17
N GLU A 95 -11.17 24.71 3.06
CA GLU A 95 -12.62 24.97 3.03
C GLU A 95 -13.10 25.55 1.67
N ASP A 96 -12.23 26.25 0.94
CA ASP A 96 -12.53 26.90 -0.34
C ASP A 96 -12.22 26.06 -1.60
N GLU A 97 -11.59 24.89 -1.46
CA GLU A 97 -11.11 24.13 -2.62
C GLU A 97 -12.20 23.23 -3.21
N LYS A 98 -12.69 23.63 -4.39
CA LYS A 98 -13.78 22.93 -5.10
C LYS A 98 -13.28 21.87 -6.09
N ARG A 99 -11.95 21.77 -6.29
CA ARG A 99 -11.30 20.90 -7.28
C ARG A 99 -10.11 20.18 -6.65
N VAL A 100 -10.01 18.89 -6.91
CA VAL A 100 -8.87 18.05 -6.50
C VAL A 100 -8.27 17.45 -7.77
N HIS A 101 -6.95 17.52 -7.91
CA HIS A 101 -6.23 16.89 -9.00
C HIS A 101 -5.28 15.84 -8.44
N ILE A 102 -5.46 14.61 -8.88
CA ILE A 102 -4.63 13.47 -8.49
C ILE A 102 -3.73 13.11 -9.66
N ILE A 103 -2.44 12.94 -9.39
CA ILE A 103 -1.48 12.38 -10.34
C ILE A 103 -1.04 11.02 -9.81
N ASP A 104 -1.28 9.97 -10.59
CA ASP A 104 -0.86 8.61 -10.26
C ASP A 104 0.26 8.15 -11.19
N PHE A 105 1.42 7.86 -10.61
CA PHE A 105 2.54 7.26 -11.32
C PHE A 105 2.42 5.72 -11.21
N ASP A 106 1.91 5.11 -12.28
CA ASP A 106 1.44 3.70 -12.38
C ASP A 106 0.03 3.46 -11.84
N ILE A 107 -0.96 4.01 -12.56
CA ILE A 107 -2.40 3.85 -12.24
C ILE A 107 -2.87 2.39 -12.30
N ASN A 108 -2.09 1.50 -12.93
CA ASN A 108 -2.43 0.10 -13.12
C ASN A 108 -3.85 -0.06 -13.71
N GLN A 109 -4.75 -0.81 -13.08
CA GLN A 109 -6.15 -0.95 -13.49
C GLN A 109 -7.10 0.11 -12.89
N GLY A 110 -6.59 1.12 -12.18
CA GLY A 110 -7.41 2.17 -11.58
C GLY A 110 -8.35 1.70 -10.45
N SER A 111 -8.07 0.53 -9.84
CA SER A 111 -8.90 -0.04 -8.76
C SER A 111 -8.98 0.87 -7.52
N GLN A 112 -7.88 1.55 -7.18
CA GLN A 112 -7.86 2.57 -6.11
C GLN A 112 -8.90 3.67 -6.37
N TYR A 113 -9.04 4.09 -7.63
CA TYR A 113 -9.93 5.17 -8.04
C TYR A 113 -11.40 4.74 -8.13
N ILE A 114 -11.67 3.46 -8.44
CA ILE A 114 -13.03 2.91 -8.30
C ILE A 114 -13.52 3.07 -6.85
N THR A 115 -12.70 2.66 -5.87
CA THR A 115 -13.04 2.78 -4.45
C THR A 115 -13.13 4.25 -4.01
N LEU A 116 -12.25 5.11 -4.52
CA LEU A 116 -12.27 6.54 -4.22
C LEU A 116 -13.57 7.21 -4.72
N ILE A 117 -13.95 6.98 -5.98
CA ILE A 117 -15.17 7.54 -6.57
C ILE A 117 -16.40 7.07 -5.77
N GLN A 118 -16.47 5.78 -5.42
CA GLN A 118 -17.53 5.23 -4.58
C GLN A 118 -17.59 5.87 -3.18
N SER A 119 -16.42 6.20 -2.61
CA SER A 119 -16.33 6.85 -1.31
C SER A 119 -16.77 8.32 -1.39
N ILE A 120 -16.33 9.05 -2.41
CA ILE A 120 -16.72 10.44 -2.66
C ILE A 120 -18.23 10.57 -2.89
N ALA A 121 -18.84 9.62 -3.61
CA ALA A 121 -20.27 9.61 -3.86
C ALA A 121 -21.11 9.52 -2.57
N LYS A 122 -20.55 8.97 -1.49
CA LYS A 122 -21.20 8.86 -0.17
C LYS A 122 -20.93 10.08 0.73
N PHE A 123 -20.10 11.01 0.30
CA PHE A 123 -19.66 12.14 1.14
C PHE A 123 -20.84 13.11 1.40
N PRO A 124 -21.07 13.52 2.66
CA PRO A 124 -22.13 14.48 2.97
C PRO A 124 -21.81 15.86 2.38
N GLY A 125 -22.73 16.41 1.59
CA GLY A 125 -22.59 17.73 0.96
C GLY A 125 -22.28 17.66 -0.54
N LYS A 126 -21.70 18.74 -1.10
CA LYS A 126 -21.32 18.78 -2.52
C LYS A 126 -19.88 18.26 -2.67
N PRO A 127 -19.66 17.10 -3.32
CA PRO A 127 -18.31 16.60 -3.54
C PRO A 127 -17.51 17.55 -4.45
N PRO A 128 -16.16 17.57 -4.33
CA PRO A 128 -15.33 18.34 -5.24
C PRO A 128 -15.43 17.78 -6.66
N HIS A 129 -15.04 18.59 -7.63
CA HIS A 129 -14.68 18.05 -8.94
C HIS A 129 -13.33 17.32 -8.82
N LEU A 130 -13.29 16.07 -9.25
CA LEU A 130 -12.12 15.21 -9.18
C LEU A 130 -11.48 15.10 -10.58
N ARG A 131 -10.22 15.48 -10.69
CA ARG A 131 -9.42 15.24 -11.89
C ARG A 131 -8.36 14.20 -11.59
N LEU A 132 -8.19 13.21 -12.46
CA LEU A 132 -7.20 12.16 -12.32
C LEU A 132 -6.30 12.13 -13.56
N THR A 133 -5.01 12.33 -13.34
CA THR A 133 -3.97 12.05 -14.32
C THR A 133 -3.39 10.67 -14.03
N GLY A 134 -3.67 9.71 -14.91
CA GLY A 134 -3.12 8.36 -14.83
C GLY A 134 -1.90 8.24 -15.75
N ILE A 135 -0.76 7.88 -15.19
CA ILE A 135 0.47 7.60 -15.94
C ILE A 135 0.66 6.08 -16.01
N ASP A 136 1.00 5.57 -17.19
CA ASP A 136 1.35 4.16 -17.40
C ASP A 136 2.45 4.03 -18.46
N ASP A 137 3.36 3.07 -18.27
CA ASP A 137 4.46 2.79 -19.19
C ASP A 137 3.87 2.18 -20.48
N PRO A 138 4.21 2.68 -21.69
CA PRO A 138 3.80 2.09 -22.96
C PRO A 138 4.05 0.56 -23.10
N ASN A 139 4.99 0.02 -22.33
CA ASN A 139 5.36 -1.40 -22.33
C ASN A 139 4.79 -2.18 -21.14
N SER A 140 3.90 -1.56 -20.36
CA SER A 140 3.21 -2.23 -19.26
C SER A 140 2.35 -3.40 -19.77
N VAL A 141 2.10 -4.38 -18.90
CA VAL A 141 1.22 -5.52 -19.23
C VAL A 141 -0.23 -5.03 -19.46
N GLN A 142 -0.57 -3.87 -18.90
CA GLN A 142 -1.88 -3.25 -18.91
C GLN A 142 -2.25 -2.70 -20.30
N HIS A 143 -1.27 -2.34 -21.15
CA HIS A 143 -1.53 -1.99 -22.56
C HIS A 143 -2.17 -3.13 -23.35
N LEU A 144 -1.88 -4.39 -22.99
CA LEU A 144 -2.50 -5.56 -23.63
C LEU A 144 -4.02 -5.62 -23.38
N ASN A 145 -4.51 -4.91 -22.37
CA ASN A 145 -5.92 -4.86 -21.97
C ASN A 145 -6.62 -3.56 -22.40
N GLY A 146 -6.03 -2.81 -23.34
CA GLY A 146 -6.58 -1.56 -23.87
C GLY A 146 -6.01 -0.27 -23.25
N GLY A 147 -5.04 -0.39 -22.33
CA GLY A 147 -4.28 0.74 -21.81
C GLY A 147 -5.11 1.79 -21.06
N LEU A 148 -4.58 3.02 -21.00
CA LEU A 148 -5.16 4.13 -20.24
C LEU A 148 -6.54 4.56 -20.76
N GLU A 149 -6.82 4.43 -22.06
CA GLU A 149 -8.10 4.81 -22.66
C GLU A 149 -9.26 4.01 -22.06
N VAL A 150 -9.12 2.68 -21.99
CA VAL A 150 -10.15 1.79 -21.43
C VAL A 150 -10.32 2.03 -19.92
N ILE A 151 -9.23 2.28 -19.20
CA ILE A 151 -9.27 2.60 -17.77
C ILE A 151 -10.03 3.91 -17.53
N GLY A 152 -9.69 4.96 -18.28
CA GLY A 152 -10.33 6.26 -18.24
C GLY A 152 -11.83 6.17 -18.47
N LEU A 153 -12.25 5.55 -19.58
CA LEU A 153 -13.66 5.33 -19.92
C LEU A 153 -14.42 4.59 -18.81
N ARG A 154 -13.82 3.56 -18.21
CA ARG A 154 -14.43 2.83 -17.10
C ARG A 154 -14.63 3.71 -15.86
N LEU A 155 -13.64 4.52 -15.50
CA LEU A 155 -13.71 5.42 -14.34
C LEU A 155 -14.71 6.55 -14.56
N GLU A 156 -14.71 7.17 -15.75
CA GLU A 156 -15.68 8.20 -16.13
C GLU A 156 -17.11 7.67 -16.10
N LYS A 157 -17.33 6.44 -16.62
CA LYS A 157 -18.65 5.83 -16.59
C LYS A 157 -19.14 5.58 -15.16
N LEU A 158 -18.25 5.10 -14.29
CA LEU A 158 -18.56 4.91 -12.87
C LEU A 158 -18.91 6.25 -12.19
N ALA A 159 -18.13 7.29 -12.44
CA ALA A 159 -18.35 8.61 -11.88
C ALA A 159 -19.69 9.22 -12.35
N GLU A 160 -20.05 9.04 -13.63
CA GLU A 160 -21.34 9.44 -14.19
C GLU A 160 -22.51 8.77 -13.45
N VAL A 161 -22.46 7.43 -13.30
CA VAL A 161 -23.49 6.65 -12.59
C VAL A 161 -23.65 7.12 -11.14
N LEU A 162 -22.52 7.43 -10.48
CA LEU A 162 -22.50 7.86 -9.09
C LEU A 162 -22.66 9.39 -8.92
N ARG A 163 -22.85 10.13 -10.01
CA ARG A 163 -23.02 11.60 -10.04
C ARG A 163 -21.85 12.35 -9.38
N VAL A 164 -20.64 11.81 -9.51
CA VAL A 164 -19.39 12.46 -9.11
C VAL A 164 -18.87 13.27 -10.30
N SER A 165 -18.55 14.54 -10.09
CA SER A 165 -17.95 15.36 -11.14
C SER A 165 -16.50 14.92 -11.31
N PHE A 166 -16.17 14.35 -12.47
CA PHE A 166 -14.90 13.66 -12.71
C PHE A 166 -14.33 14.00 -14.09
N GLU A 167 -13.00 14.03 -14.21
CA GLU A 167 -12.23 14.21 -15.45
C GLU A 167 -11.01 13.27 -15.42
N PHE A 168 -10.76 12.53 -16.50
CA PHE A 168 -9.56 11.70 -16.66
C PHE A 168 -8.60 12.31 -17.69
N HIS A 169 -7.30 12.29 -17.40
CA HIS A 169 -6.23 12.72 -18.28
C HIS A 169 -5.18 11.61 -18.38
N ASP A 170 -5.00 11.04 -19.56
CA ASP A 170 -4.03 9.96 -19.77
C ASP A 170 -2.64 10.50 -20.10
N VAL A 171 -1.61 9.87 -19.53
CA VAL A 171 -0.20 10.15 -19.84
C VAL A 171 0.51 8.83 -20.10
N THR A 172 0.57 8.44 -21.37
CA THR A 172 1.31 7.24 -21.80
C THR A 172 2.81 7.52 -21.87
N SER A 173 3.52 7.30 -20.77
CA SER A 173 4.95 7.59 -20.65
C SER A 173 5.60 6.75 -19.56
N ARG A 174 6.88 6.42 -19.77
CA ARG A 174 7.73 5.94 -18.67
C ARG A 174 7.86 7.01 -17.60
N THR A 175 7.79 6.62 -16.34
CA THR A 175 7.86 7.51 -15.17
C THR A 175 9.11 8.40 -15.16
N SER A 176 10.27 7.88 -15.60
CA SER A 176 11.52 8.64 -15.70
C SER A 176 11.53 9.72 -16.81
N LEU A 177 10.55 9.71 -17.72
CA LEU A 177 10.45 10.66 -18.83
C LEU A 177 9.31 11.67 -18.66
N VAL A 178 8.53 11.55 -17.59
CA VAL A 178 7.41 12.46 -17.31
C VAL A 178 7.94 13.87 -17.04
N THR A 179 7.33 14.86 -17.68
CA THR A 179 7.65 16.28 -17.49
C THR A 179 6.47 17.04 -16.87
N PRO A 180 6.70 18.17 -16.17
CA PRO A 180 5.62 18.97 -15.59
C PRO A 180 4.52 19.36 -16.59
N SER A 181 4.88 19.65 -17.84
CA SER A 181 3.92 20.03 -18.89
C SER A 181 2.96 18.90 -19.29
N MET A 182 3.36 17.64 -19.11
CA MET A 182 2.50 16.48 -19.42
C MET A 182 1.40 16.29 -18.38
N LEU A 183 1.62 16.77 -17.16
CA LEU A 183 0.73 16.59 -16.02
C LEU A 183 -0.45 17.56 -16.02
N ASP A 184 -0.42 18.58 -16.89
CA ASP A 184 -1.48 19.60 -17.04
C ASP A 184 -1.95 20.19 -15.69
N CYS A 185 -1.05 20.51 -14.76
CA CYS A 185 -1.43 21.07 -13.46
C CYS A 185 -2.09 22.45 -13.60
N ARG A 186 -3.26 22.66 -12.98
CA ARG A 186 -4.05 23.89 -13.10
C ARG A 186 -4.10 24.67 -11.79
N SER A 187 -4.08 26.00 -11.87
CA SER A 187 -4.22 26.86 -10.69
C SER A 187 -5.60 26.70 -10.06
N GLY A 188 -5.66 26.65 -8.72
CA GLY A 188 -6.92 26.54 -7.97
C GLY A 188 -7.39 25.09 -7.72
N GLU A 189 -6.56 24.11 -8.04
CA GLU A 189 -6.78 22.70 -7.71
C GLU A 189 -5.90 22.28 -6.51
N ALA A 190 -6.45 21.48 -5.61
CA ALA A 190 -5.68 20.80 -4.58
C ALA A 190 -4.94 19.62 -5.24
N LEU A 191 -3.63 19.75 -5.42
CA LEU A 191 -2.81 18.72 -6.05
C LEU A 191 -2.42 17.62 -5.06
N VAL A 192 -2.62 16.38 -5.47
CA VAL A 192 -2.16 15.19 -4.75
C VAL A 192 -1.39 14.29 -5.70
N VAL A 193 -0.29 13.71 -5.23
CA VAL A 193 0.54 12.78 -6.01
C VAL A 193 0.58 11.42 -5.34
N ASN A 194 0.35 10.36 -6.11
CA ASN A 194 0.38 8.98 -5.65
C ASN A 194 1.54 8.22 -6.31
N PHE A 195 2.30 7.54 -5.48
CA PHE A 195 3.27 6.52 -5.86
C PHE A 195 2.86 5.21 -5.18
N ALA A 196 2.28 4.29 -5.93
CA ALA A 196 1.93 2.97 -5.41
C ALA A 196 2.75 1.90 -6.14
N PHE A 197 3.72 1.31 -5.44
CA PHE A 197 4.62 0.29 -5.96
C PHE A 197 5.36 0.75 -7.23
N GLN A 198 5.85 2.00 -7.24
CA GLN A 198 6.41 2.62 -8.44
C GLN A 198 7.88 3.01 -8.28
N LEU A 199 8.28 3.58 -7.13
CA LEU A 199 9.62 4.16 -6.97
C LEU A 199 10.71 3.09 -6.94
N HIS A 200 10.40 1.86 -6.54
CA HIS A 200 11.33 0.74 -6.56
C HIS A 200 11.68 0.26 -7.99
N HIS A 201 10.86 0.58 -9.00
CA HIS A 201 11.17 0.32 -10.40
C HIS A 201 12.13 1.37 -11.01
N MET A 202 12.42 2.46 -10.29
CA MET A 202 13.35 3.48 -10.77
C MET A 202 14.80 3.12 -10.45
N PRO A 203 15.73 3.23 -11.42
CA PRO A 203 17.14 2.98 -11.20
C PRO A 203 17.71 3.90 -10.12
N ASP A 204 18.53 3.32 -9.24
CA ASP A 204 19.31 4.06 -8.25
C ASP A 204 20.72 4.38 -8.78
N GLU A 205 21.54 4.96 -7.90
CA GLU A 205 22.92 5.36 -8.20
C GLU A 205 23.86 4.19 -8.51
N SER A 206 23.45 2.95 -8.21
CA SER A 206 24.23 1.75 -8.55
C SER A 206 24.10 1.38 -10.04
N VAL A 207 23.05 1.85 -10.71
CA VAL A 207 22.75 1.54 -12.12
C VAL A 207 22.99 2.76 -13.03
N SER A 208 22.83 3.98 -12.51
CA SER A 208 22.95 5.22 -13.28
C SER A 208 23.68 6.30 -12.47
N THR A 209 24.57 7.06 -13.10
CA THR A 209 25.20 8.24 -12.45
C THR A 209 24.18 9.34 -12.12
N ILE A 210 23.01 9.27 -12.73
CA ILE A 210 21.87 10.15 -12.49
C ILE A 210 20.85 9.38 -11.64
N ASN A 211 20.59 9.89 -10.44
CA ASN A 211 19.53 9.38 -9.58
C ASN A 211 18.15 9.84 -10.11
N GLN A 212 17.52 9.01 -10.94
CA GLN A 212 16.24 9.33 -11.58
C GLN A 212 15.10 9.43 -10.56
N ARG A 213 15.18 8.65 -9.48
CA ARG A 213 14.21 8.69 -8.37
C ARG A 213 14.20 10.06 -7.72
N ASP A 214 15.39 10.60 -7.41
CA ASP A 214 15.52 11.94 -6.87
C ASP A 214 14.99 12.99 -7.84
N GLN A 215 15.36 12.93 -9.13
CA GLN A 215 14.85 13.88 -10.12
C GLN A 215 13.32 13.92 -10.17
N LEU A 216 12.67 12.76 -10.13
CA LEU A 216 11.21 12.67 -10.09
C LEU A 216 10.64 13.32 -8.82
N LEU A 217 11.19 12.99 -7.64
CA LEU A 217 10.73 13.53 -6.36
C LEU A 217 10.94 15.05 -6.28
N TRP A 218 12.04 15.57 -6.83
CA TRP A 218 12.30 16.99 -6.93
C TRP A 218 11.33 17.69 -7.88
N MET A 219 11.02 17.07 -9.03
CA MET A 219 9.99 17.55 -9.94
C MET A 219 8.63 17.61 -9.25
N VAL A 220 8.20 16.53 -8.59
CA VAL A 220 6.95 16.50 -7.82
C VAL A 220 6.93 17.55 -6.72
N LYS A 221 8.03 17.71 -5.98
CA LYS A 221 8.15 18.78 -4.98
C LYS A 221 7.98 20.17 -5.59
N SER A 222 8.49 20.41 -6.80
CA SER A 222 8.35 21.68 -7.50
C SER A 222 6.91 22.00 -7.92
N LEU A 223 6.05 20.99 -8.06
CA LEU A 223 4.61 21.16 -8.29
C LEU A 223 3.84 21.63 -7.04
N ASN A 224 4.50 21.65 -5.87
CA ASN A 224 3.93 22.05 -4.59
C ASN A 224 2.62 21.29 -4.22
N PRO A 225 2.61 19.94 -4.24
CA PRO A 225 1.42 19.16 -3.89
C PRO A 225 1.06 19.31 -2.42
N LYS A 226 -0.24 19.19 -2.11
CA LYS A 226 -0.75 19.19 -0.74
C LYS A 226 -0.50 17.88 -0.01
N LEU A 227 -0.50 16.78 -0.76
CA LEU A 227 -0.24 15.45 -0.24
C LEU A 227 0.56 14.66 -1.28
N VAL A 228 1.52 13.89 -0.78
CA VAL A 228 2.17 12.83 -1.53
C VAL A 228 1.93 11.54 -0.77
N THR A 229 1.37 10.54 -1.45
CA THR A 229 1.22 9.17 -0.93
C THR A 229 2.27 8.29 -1.55
N VAL A 230 2.95 7.51 -0.71
CA VAL A 230 3.98 6.55 -1.11
C VAL A 230 3.61 5.20 -0.48
N VAL A 231 3.46 4.19 -1.31
CA VAL A 231 3.27 2.79 -0.92
C VAL A 231 4.34 1.98 -1.61
N GLU A 232 5.18 1.31 -0.83
CA GLU A 232 6.31 0.53 -1.33
C GLU A 232 6.43 -0.78 -0.56
N GLN A 233 7.17 -1.72 -1.15
CA GLN A 233 7.56 -2.96 -0.48
C GLN A 233 8.57 -2.64 0.63
N ASP A 234 8.35 -3.21 1.82
CA ASP A 234 9.29 -3.04 2.95
C ASP A 234 10.42 -4.06 2.84
N MET A 235 11.41 -3.72 2.01
CA MET A 235 12.49 -4.62 1.63
C MET A 235 13.73 -3.83 1.18
N ASN A 236 14.92 -4.23 1.64
CA ASN A 236 16.17 -3.58 1.24
C ASN A 236 16.94 -4.35 0.14
N THR A 237 16.49 -4.22 -1.10
CA THR A 237 17.17 -4.79 -2.27
C THR A 237 18.10 -3.82 -3.00
N ASN A 238 18.31 -2.61 -2.48
CA ASN A 238 19.26 -1.66 -3.08
C ASN A 238 20.73 -1.90 -2.63
N ALA A 239 20.98 -2.89 -1.76
CA ALA A 239 22.32 -3.18 -1.24
C ALA A 239 23.27 -3.76 -2.31
N SER A 240 24.54 -3.33 -2.36
CA SER A 240 25.46 -3.71 -3.45
C SER A 240 25.87 -5.20 -3.55
N PRO A 241 26.06 -5.98 -2.47
CA PRO A 241 26.41 -7.40 -2.62
C PRO A 241 25.17 -8.27 -2.94
N PHE A 242 25.32 -9.21 -3.88
CA PHE A 242 24.24 -10.11 -4.32
C PHE A 242 23.62 -10.93 -3.19
N PHE A 243 24.45 -11.58 -2.37
CA PHE A 243 23.97 -12.55 -1.39
C PHE A 243 23.02 -11.93 -0.33
N PRO A 244 23.32 -10.78 0.29
CA PRO A 244 22.36 -10.05 1.13
C PRO A 244 21.04 -9.72 0.41
N ARG A 245 21.08 -9.21 -0.83
CA ARG A 245 19.85 -8.94 -1.60
C ARG A 245 19.03 -10.19 -1.84
N PHE A 246 19.69 -11.31 -2.14
CA PHE A 246 19.03 -12.59 -2.37
C PHE A 246 18.34 -13.07 -1.09
N ILE A 247 19.00 -13.01 0.07
CA ILE A 247 18.41 -13.41 1.35
C ILE A 247 17.21 -12.53 1.70
N GLU A 248 17.34 -11.21 1.50
CA GLU A 248 16.27 -10.25 1.74
C GLU A 248 15.06 -10.51 0.84
N ALA A 249 15.28 -10.61 -0.48
CA ALA A 249 14.23 -10.92 -1.45
C ALA A 249 13.57 -12.27 -1.17
N TYR A 250 14.35 -13.30 -0.86
CA TYR A 250 13.83 -14.62 -0.50
C TYR A 250 12.96 -14.56 0.74
N SER A 251 13.38 -13.84 1.79
CA SER A 251 12.58 -13.68 3.01
C SER A 251 11.27 -12.97 2.73
N TYR A 252 11.31 -11.86 1.98
CA TYR A 252 10.12 -11.08 1.62
C TYR A 252 9.14 -11.90 0.77
N TYR A 253 9.60 -12.48 -0.34
CA TYR A 253 8.73 -13.23 -1.23
C TYR A 253 8.23 -14.53 -0.60
N SER A 254 9.02 -15.21 0.23
CA SER A 254 8.52 -16.37 1.00
C SER A 254 7.29 -15.98 1.83
N ALA A 255 7.35 -14.86 2.56
CA ALA A 255 6.21 -14.37 3.35
C ALA A 255 5.01 -14.00 2.47
N VAL A 256 5.23 -13.39 1.30
CA VAL A 256 4.15 -13.07 0.34
C VAL A 256 3.48 -14.34 -0.19
N PHE A 257 4.25 -15.34 -0.60
CA PHE A 257 3.73 -16.60 -1.11
C PHE A 257 3.00 -17.41 -0.03
N GLU A 258 3.51 -17.42 1.21
CA GLU A 258 2.82 -18.02 2.36
C GLU A 258 1.48 -17.32 2.64
N SER A 259 1.45 -15.99 2.55
CA SER A 259 0.20 -15.22 2.68
C SER A 259 -0.80 -15.55 1.57
N LEU A 260 -0.36 -15.73 0.32
CA LEU A 260 -1.21 -16.17 -0.78
C LEU A 260 -1.72 -17.61 -0.58
N ASP A 261 -0.88 -18.53 -0.10
CA ASP A 261 -1.30 -19.91 0.19
C ASP A 261 -2.33 -19.98 1.30
N ALA A 262 -2.22 -19.10 2.30
CA ALA A 262 -3.17 -19.01 3.40
C ALA A 262 -4.52 -18.37 3.00
N THR A 263 -4.51 -17.46 2.03
CA THR A 263 -5.69 -16.63 1.67
C THR A 263 -6.44 -17.10 0.43
N LEU A 264 -5.79 -17.83 -0.48
CA LEU A 264 -6.35 -18.22 -1.77
C LEU A 264 -6.21 -19.72 -2.04
N PRO A 265 -7.27 -20.38 -2.56
CA PRO A 265 -7.20 -21.76 -2.98
C PRO A 265 -6.06 -22.00 -3.97
N ARG A 266 -5.40 -23.17 -3.89
CA ARG A 266 -4.29 -23.54 -4.78
C ARG A 266 -4.66 -23.54 -6.26
N GLU A 267 -5.90 -23.91 -6.57
CA GLU A 267 -6.42 -23.92 -7.95
C GLU A 267 -6.95 -22.55 -8.42
N SER A 268 -6.76 -21.49 -7.62
CA SER A 268 -7.20 -20.15 -7.99
C SER A 268 -6.38 -19.62 -9.18
N GLN A 269 -7.06 -19.38 -10.30
CA GLN A 269 -6.44 -18.77 -11.47
C GLN A 269 -5.92 -17.36 -11.16
N GLU A 270 -6.59 -16.62 -10.28
CA GLU A 270 -6.15 -15.29 -9.84
C GLU A 270 -4.83 -15.37 -9.08
N ARG A 271 -4.71 -16.35 -8.16
CA ARG A 271 -3.46 -16.62 -7.45
C ARG A 271 -2.33 -16.96 -8.42
N MET A 272 -2.56 -17.91 -9.34
CA MET A 272 -1.54 -18.29 -10.32
C MET A 272 -1.10 -17.11 -11.20
N ASN A 273 -2.02 -16.22 -11.56
CA ASN A 273 -1.71 -15.02 -12.33
C ASN A 273 -0.84 -14.06 -11.51
N VAL A 274 -1.17 -13.79 -10.24
CA VAL A 274 -0.35 -12.94 -9.36
C VAL A 274 1.05 -13.53 -9.20
N GLU A 275 1.16 -14.81 -8.87
CA GLU A 275 2.45 -15.49 -8.67
C GLU A 275 3.32 -15.46 -9.93
N ARG A 276 2.75 -15.79 -11.10
CA ARG A 276 3.52 -15.94 -12.35
C ARG A 276 3.74 -14.65 -13.13
N GLN A 277 2.78 -13.73 -13.11
CA GLN A 277 2.80 -12.55 -13.99
C GLN A 277 3.22 -11.29 -13.25
N CYS A 278 2.95 -11.20 -11.94
CA CYS A 278 3.34 -10.05 -11.13
C CYS A 278 4.64 -10.37 -10.38
N LEU A 279 4.61 -11.33 -9.46
CA LEU A 279 5.72 -11.56 -8.51
C LEU A 279 6.96 -12.13 -9.21
N ALA A 280 6.81 -13.08 -10.13
CA ALA A 280 7.96 -13.69 -10.80
C ALA A 280 8.81 -12.67 -11.57
N ARG A 281 8.19 -11.67 -12.21
CA ARG A 281 8.92 -10.63 -12.93
C ARG A 281 9.75 -9.76 -11.99
N ASP A 282 9.15 -9.39 -10.86
CA ASP A 282 9.83 -8.56 -9.86
C ASP A 282 10.98 -9.32 -9.18
N ILE A 283 10.78 -10.62 -8.88
CA ILE A 283 11.84 -11.51 -8.37
C ILE A 283 13.01 -11.58 -9.34
N VAL A 284 12.73 -11.80 -10.64
CA VAL A 284 13.78 -11.85 -11.66
C VAL A 284 14.55 -10.54 -11.69
N ASN A 285 13.87 -9.39 -11.76
CA ASN A 285 14.51 -8.08 -11.82
C ASN A 285 15.37 -7.75 -10.58
N MET A 286 15.05 -8.30 -9.41
CA MET A 286 15.83 -8.07 -8.18
C MET A 286 17.06 -8.97 -8.06
N VAL A 287 16.99 -10.18 -8.61
CA VAL A 287 18.02 -11.21 -8.47
C VAL A 287 18.97 -11.22 -9.67
N ALA A 288 18.49 -10.92 -10.88
CA ALA A 288 19.18 -11.16 -12.15
C ALA A 288 19.15 -9.97 -13.13
#